data_AF-A0A965IQS1-F1
#
_entry.id   AF-A0A965IQS1-F1
#
_cell.length_a   1.000
_cell.length_b   1.000
_cell.length_c   1.000
_cell.angle_alpha   90.00
_cell.angle_beta   90.00
_cell.angle_gamma   90.00
#
_symmetry.space_group_name_H-M   'P 1'
#
loop_
_entity.id
_entity.type
_entity.pdbx_description
1 polymer ?
#
loop_
_entity_poly.entity_id
_entity_poly.type
_entity_poly.pdbx_seq_one_letter_code
_entity_poly.pdbx_strand_id
1 'polypeptide(L)'
;MTINKLNEIHEKLKIKYGYFHEEYPEQMMSALYIEPEHKVLEIGGNIGRNSCVIASLLNDSKNLLVFESDPNNAEKLKENRDINNFNFIIEDCAISKSELYQKEWITKNKIEIDINDLQNWQLIKTITWSEIKNKYNICFDVLVADCEGALYYILKEEPEFLQNFKLIIIENDFNDYEHKQFINNEFIKFNFRNVYTQAGGFGPCYNCFYEVWKKY
;
A
#
# COMPACT_ATOMS: atom_id res chain seq x y z
N MET A 1 -11.66 -15.36 -9.49
CA MET A 1 -11.73 -14.29 -10.50
C MET A 1 -10.85 -14.69 -11.68
N THR A 2 -11.18 -14.32 -12.91
CA THR A 2 -10.37 -14.62 -14.13
C THR A 2 -9.71 -13.35 -14.64
N ILE A 3 -8.60 -13.45 -15.39
CA ILE A 3 -7.93 -12.32 -16.10
C ILE A 3 -8.96 -11.39 -16.78
N ASN A 4 -9.99 -11.99 -17.37
CA ASN A 4 -11.09 -11.26 -18.02
C ASN A 4 -11.78 -10.22 -17.12
N LYS A 5 -11.93 -10.48 -15.81
CA LYS A 5 -12.65 -9.58 -14.91
C LYS A 5 -11.84 -8.33 -14.54
N LEU A 6 -10.51 -8.40 -14.46
CA LEU A 6 -9.70 -7.20 -14.23
C LEU A 6 -9.69 -6.31 -15.49
N ASN A 7 -9.61 -6.91 -16.67
CA ASN A 7 -9.71 -6.15 -17.93
C ASN A 7 -11.09 -5.47 -18.06
N GLU A 8 -12.18 -6.15 -17.69
CA GLU A 8 -13.53 -5.55 -17.62
C GLU A 8 -13.63 -4.37 -16.62
N ILE A 9 -12.82 -4.36 -15.57
CA ILE A 9 -12.71 -3.22 -14.64
C ILE A 9 -11.96 -2.08 -15.33
N HIS A 10 -10.79 -2.37 -15.92
CA HIS A 10 -9.97 -1.37 -16.63
C HIS A 10 -10.75 -0.66 -17.75
N GLU A 11 -11.61 -1.36 -18.48
CA GLU A 11 -12.45 -0.79 -19.53
C GLU A 11 -13.46 0.27 -19.03
N LYS A 12 -13.84 0.20 -17.75
CA LYS A 12 -14.80 1.12 -17.12
C LYS A 12 -14.11 2.28 -16.40
N LEU A 13 -12.84 2.09 -16.04
CA LEU A 13 -12.06 3.07 -15.32
C LEU A 13 -11.31 4.01 -16.28
N LYS A 14 -11.02 5.20 -15.79
CA LYS A 14 -10.20 6.20 -16.47
C LYS A 14 -8.92 6.40 -15.68
N ILE A 15 -7.82 6.62 -16.37
CA ILE A 15 -6.55 7.01 -15.76
C ILE A 15 -5.94 8.13 -16.59
N LYS A 16 -5.70 9.28 -15.94
CA LYS A 16 -5.10 10.47 -16.56
C LYS A 16 -3.58 10.38 -16.60
N TYR A 17 -3.00 9.77 -15.56
CA TYR A 17 -1.56 9.63 -15.39
C TYR A 17 -1.19 8.14 -15.35
N GLY A 18 -0.34 7.68 -16.26
CA GLY A 18 0.07 6.27 -16.38
C GLY A 18 -0.96 5.38 -17.08
N TYR A 19 -0.82 4.06 -16.90
CA TYR A 19 -1.68 3.06 -17.51
C TYR A 19 -1.99 1.91 -16.55
N PHE A 20 -3.21 1.36 -16.64
CA PHE A 20 -3.62 0.23 -15.80
C PHE A 20 -2.88 -1.10 -16.07
N HIS A 21 -2.13 -1.21 -17.18
CA HIS A 21 -1.33 -2.40 -17.46
C HIS A 21 0.03 -2.41 -16.73
N GLU A 22 0.41 -1.30 -16.09
CA GLU A 22 1.53 -1.23 -15.15
C GLU A 22 1.07 -1.76 -13.78
N GLU A 23 1.95 -2.39 -12.99
CA GLU A 23 1.60 -3.02 -11.70
C GLU A 23 0.40 -3.99 -11.78
N TYR A 24 0.29 -4.73 -12.88
CA TYR A 24 -0.83 -5.63 -13.11
C TYR A 24 -0.95 -6.76 -12.06
N PRO A 25 0.15 -7.39 -11.56
CA PRO A 25 0.04 -8.43 -10.55
C PRO A 25 -0.59 -7.95 -9.23
N GLU A 26 -0.26 -6.74 -8.78
CA GLU A 26 -0.84 -6.10 -7.60
C GLU A 26 -2.38 -5.98 -7.73
N GLN A 27 -2.80 -5.39 -8.85
CA GLN A 27 -4.20 -5.18 -9.19
C GLN A 27 -4.96 -6.50 -9.29
N MET A 28 -4.30 -7.56 -9.80
CA MET A 28 -4.87 -8.90 -9.87
C MET A 28 -5.12 -9.47 -8.48
N MET A 29 -4.20 -9.30 -7.53
CA MET A 29 -4.40 -9.75 -6.14
C MET A 29 -5.56 -9.00 -5.49
N SER A 30 -5.62 -7.67 -5.64
CA SER A 30 -6.76 -6.85 -5.17
C SER A 30 -8.08 -7.37 -5.71
N ALA A 31 -8.16 -7.57 -7.02
CA ALA A 31 -9.38 -8.05 -7.68
C ALA A 31 -9.78 -9.46 -7.23
N LEU A 32 -8.80 -10.34 -6.98
CA LEU A 32 -9.06 -11.72 -6.55
C LEU A 32 -9.58 -11.84 -5.12
N TYR A 33 -9.13 -10.98 -4.21
CA TYR A 33 -9.29 -11.19 -2.77
C TYR A 33 -10.08 -10.11 -2.04
N ILE A 34 -10.26 -8.92 -2.63
CA ILE A 34 -11.07 -7.87 -2.01
C ILE A 34 -12.55 -8.10 -2.34
N GLU A 35 -13.35 -8.15 -1.27
CA GLU A 35 -14.80 -8.28 -1.30
C GLU A 35 -15.48 -6.91 -1.09
N PRO A 36 -16.70 -6.69 -1.60
CA PRO A 36 -17.34 -5.37 -1.61
C PRO A 36 -17.54 -4.69 -0.25
N GLU A 37 -17.59 -5.45 0.85
CA GLU A 37 -17.81 -4.99 2.22
C GLU A 37 -16.53 -4.63 2.99
N HIS A 38 -15.35 -4.93 2.42
CA HIS A 38 -14.07 -4.69 3.08
C HIS A 38 -13.83 -3.20 3.36
N LYS A 39 -13.03 -2.95 4.40
CA LYS A 39 -12.46 -1.64 4.73
C LYS A 39 -10.96 -1.74 4.53
N VAL A 40 -10.49 -1.09 3.48
CA VAL A 40 -9.15 -1.27 2.94
C VAL A 40 -8.26 -0.12 3.37
N LEU A 41 -7.10 -0.45 3.92
CA LEU A 41 -5.97 0.46 4.07
C LEU A 41 -4.96 0.12 2.98
N GLU A 42 -4.68 1.05 2.08
CA GLU A 42 -3.64 0.94 1.06
C GLU A 42 -2.46 1.84 1.44
N ILE A 43 -1.25 1.28 1.44
CA ILE A 43 -0.01 2.03 1.66
C ILE A 43 0.79 1.99 0.36
N GLY A 44 1.02 3.18 -0.19
CA GLY A 44 1.68 3.39 -1.50
C GLY A 44 0.68 3.50 -2.65
N GLY A 45 -0.19 4.50 -2.58
CA GLY A 45 -1.19 4.73 -3.64
C GLY A 45 -0.61 5.17 -4.98
N ASN A 46 0.59 5.74 -4.99
CA ASN A 46 1.26 6.31 -6.16
C ASN A 46 0.29 7.25 -6.91
N ILE A 47 0.03 7.01 -8.19
CA ILE A 47 -0.95 7.75 -8.98
C ILE A 47 -2.34 7.09 -9.00
N GLY A 48 -2.57 6.00 -8.26
CA GLY A 48 -3.88 5.39 -8.06
C GLY A 48 -4.27 4.30 -9.02
N ARG A 49 -3.31 3.57 -9.60
CA ARG A 49 -3.58 2.42 -10.48
C ARG A 49 -4.38 1.37 -9.72
N ASN A 50 -3.85 0.87 -8.61
CA ASN A 50 -4.54 -0.11 -7.77
C ASN A 50 -5.67 0.53 -6.94
N SER A 51 -5.46 1.74 -6.40
CA SER A 51 -6.52 2.47 -5.66
C SER A 51 -7.84 2.58 -6.42
N CYS A 52 -7.80 2.91 -7.72
CA CYS A 52 -9.01 2.99 -8.54
C CYS A 52 -9.65 1.62 -8.78
N VAL A 53 -8.84 0.56 -8.92
CA VAL A 53 -9.33 -0.82 -9.03
C VAL A 53 -10.01 -1.22 -7.71
N ILE A 54 -9.35 -1.04 -6.56
CA ILE A 54 -9.90 -1.34 -5.24
C ILE A 54 -11.22 -0.58 -5.02
N ALA A 55 -11.24 0.73 -5.29
CA ALA A 55 -12.44 1.55 -5.13
C ALA A 55 -13.62 1.06 -5.99
N SER A 56 -13.36 0.49 -7.17
CA SER A 56 -14.39 -0.08 -8.05
C SER A 56 -14.97 -1.41 -7.55
N LEU A 57 -14.26 -2.11 -6.66
CA LEU A 57 -14.69 -3.39 -6.09
C LEU A 57 -15.58 -3.20 -4.85
N LEU A 58 -15.42 -2.09 -4.15
CA LEU A 58 -16.11 -1.79 -2.90
C LEU A 58 -17.53 -1.26 -3.15
N ASN A 59 -18.46 -1.62 -2.26
CA ASN A 59 -19.82 -1.06 -2.26
C ASN A 59 -19.82 0.45 -1.99
N ASP A 60 -18.87 0.93 -1.19
CA ASP A 60 -18.62 2.34 -0.95
C ASP A 60 -17.10 2.60 -1.00
N SER A 61 -16.67 3.38 -1.99
CA SER A 61 -15.26 3.78 -2.12
C SER A 61 -14.71 4.50 -0.88
N LYS A 62 -15.54 5.09 -0.01
CA LYS A 62 -15.10 5.69 1.26
C LYS A 62 -14.54 4.68 2.26
N ASN A 63 -14.76 3.39 2.04
CA ASN A 63 -14.14 2.32 2.81
C ASN A 63 -12.66 2.09 2.46
N LEU A 64 -12.12 2.80 1.47
CA LEU A 64 -10.70 2.80 1.14
C LEU A 64 -10.03 4.08 1.69
N LEU A 65 -8.96 3.88 2.47
CA LEU A 65 -8.00 4.91 2.85
C LEU A 65 -6.65 4.60 2.20
N VAL A 66 -6.12 5.56 1.44
CA VAL A 66 -4.88 5.44 0.68
C VAL A 66 -3.83 6.38 1.25
N PHE A 67 -2.65 5.86 1.55
CA PHE A 67 -1.47 6.65 1.88
C PHE A 67 -0.60 6.81 0.64
N GLU A 68 -0.25 8.06 0.33
CA GLU A 68 0.76 8.40 -0.67
C GLU A 68 1.65 9.48 -0.08
N SER A 69 2.94 9.19 0.07
CA SER A 69 3.86 10.09 0.78
C SER A 69 4.49 11.15 -0.11
N ASP A 70 4.57 10.93 -1.43
CA ASP A 70 5.01 11.94 -2.39
C ASP A 70 3.84 12.87 -2.73
N PRO A 71 3.92 14.17 -2.40
CA PRO A 71 2.81 15.08 -2.61
C PRO A 71 2.41 15.26 -4.08
N ASN A 72 3.35 15.10 -5.02
CA ASN A 72 3.03 15.22 -6.44
C ASN A 72 2.23 14.00 -6.92
N ASN A 73 2.56 12.81 -6.45
CA ASN A 73 1.79 11.60 -6.72
C ASN A 73 0.44 11.65 -6.00
N ALA A 74 0.38 12.14 -4.76
CA ALA A 74 -0.87 12.33 -4.03
C ALA A 74 -1.85 13.26 -4.79
N GLU A 75 -1.37 14.32 -5.44
CA GLU A 75 -2.20 15.18 -6.31
C GLU A 75 -2.69 14.43 -7.56
N LYS A 76 -1.82 13.68 -8.24
CA LYS A 76 -2.22 12.86 -9.40
C LYS A 76 -3.23 11.78 -9.02
N LEU A 77 -3.07 11.17 -7.85
CA LEU A 77 -4.00 10.20 -7.26
C LEU A 77 -5.38 10.83 -7.01
N LYS A 78 -5.44 12.05 -6.45
CA LYS A 78 -6.70 12.79 -6.28
C LYS A 78 -7.40 13.02 -7.61
N GLU A 79 -6.67 13.45 -8.63
CA GLU A 79 -7.25 13.64 -9.96
C GLU A 79 -7.76 12.32 -10.56
N ASN A 80 -6.99 11.23 -10.46
CA ASN A 80 -7.41 9.92 -10.94
C ASN A 80 -8.62 9.36 -10.16
N ARG A 81 -8.73 9.63 -8.86
CA ARG A 81 -9.94 9.35 -8.08
C ARG A 81 -11.15 10.11 -8.62
N ASP A 82 -10.99 11.42 -8.79
CA ASP A 82 -12.09 12.33 -9.08
C ASP A 82 -12.66 12.10 -10.50
N ILE A 83 -11.83 11.80 -11.50
CA ILE A 83 -12.31 11.49 -12.86
C ILE A 83 -13.15 10.20 -12.95
N ASN A 84 -13.03 9.32 -11.95
CA ASN A 84 -13.82 8.10 -11.81
C ASN A 84 -15.03 8.27 -10.88
N ASN A 85 -15.23 9.48 -10.32
CA ASN A 85 -16.27 9.79 -9.33
C ASN A 85 -16.17 8.95 -8.04
N PHE A 86 -14.96 8.54 -7.67
CA PHE A 86 -14.72 7.87 -6.39
C PHE A 86 -14.56 8.88 -5.26
N ASN A 87 -14.78 8.41 -4.03
CA ASN A 87 -14.70 9.22 -2.81
C ASN A 87 -13.80 8.59 -1.75
N PHE A 88 -12.87 7.71 -2.15
CA PHE A 88 -11.88 7.16 -1.23
C PHE A 88 -11.01 8.26 -0.64
N ILE A 89 -10.55 8.02 0.58
CA ILE A 89 -9.79 8.99 1.38
C ILE A 89 -8.32 8.88 0.99
N ILE A 90 -7.65 10.02 0.86
CA ILE A 90 -6.22 10.10 0.54
C ILE A 90 -5.52 10.86 1.66
N GLU A 91 -4.48 10.25 2.21
CA GLU A 91 -3.54 10.88 3.14
C GLU A 91 -2.21 11.11 2.44
N ASP A 92 -1.90 12.38 2.22
CA ASP A 92 -0.61 12.87 1.70
C ASP A 92 0.43 12.88 2.84
N CYS A 93 0.82 11.69 3.30
CA CYS A 93 1.83 11.47 4.34
C CYS A 93 2.28 10.00 4.40
N ALA A 94 3.36 9.74 5.13
CA ALA A 94 3.79 8.40 5.52
C ALA A 94 3.38 8.04 6.96
N ILE A 95 3.19 6.75 7.24
CA ILE A 95 2.98 6.26 8.61
C ILE A 95 4.35 6.13 9.29
N SER A 96 4.63 6.95 10.31
CA SER A 96 5.91 6.96 11.01
C SER A 96 5.83 7.78 12.30
N LYS A 97 6.60 7.38 13.33
CA LYS A 97 6.87 8.16 14.55
C LYS A 97 8.02 9.15 14.39
N SER A 98 8.80 8.97 13.32
CA SER A 98 10.01 9.72 13.03
C SER A 98 9.81 10.67 11.84
N GLU A 99 10.64 11.71 11.76
CA GLU A 99 10.76 12.55 10.58
C GLU A 99 11.31 11.74 9.40
N LEU A 100 10.65 11.81 8.25
CA LEU A 100 11.04 11.09 7.04
C LEU A 100 11.31 12.05 5.89
N TYR A 101 12.26 11.65 5.05
CA TYR A 101 12.68 12.35 3.85
C TYR A 101 12.55 11.38 2.67
N GLN A 102 12.06 11.89 1.56
CA GLN A 102 11.84 11.11 0.34
C GLN A 102 12.59 11.70 -0.84
N LYS A 103 13.14 10.82 -1.68
CA LYS A 103 13.73 11.12 -2.97
C LYS A 103 13.34 10.02 -3.94
N GLU A 104 12.44 10.34 -4.86
CA GLU A 104 11.83 9.35 -5.76
C GLU A 104 11.21 8.20 -4.95
N TRP A 105 11.57 6.95 -5.26
CA TRP A 105 11.08 5.73 -4.61
C TRP A 105 11.75 5.46 -3.25
N ILE A 106 12.73 6.27 -2.86
CA ILE A 106 13.51 6.02 -1.64
C ILE A 106 13.03 6.94 -0.52
N THR A 107 12.61 6.34 0.59
CA THR A 107 12.26 7.04 1.83
C THR A 107 13.22 6.65 2.95
N LYS A 108 13.72 7.63 3.71
CA LYS A 108 14.69 7.42 4.79
C LYS A 108 14.44 8.33 5.98
N ASN A 109 14.92 7.91 7.14
CA ASN A 109 15.11 8.81 8.25
C ASN A 109 16.27 9.78 7.96
N LYS A 110 16.20 10.99 8.50
CA LYS A 110 17.28 11.99 8.40
C LYS A 110 18.67 11.45 8.74
N ILE A 111 18.76 10.58 9.75
CA ILE A 111 20.03 10.05 10.26
C ILE A 111 20.71 9.12 9.22
N GLU A 112 19.94 8.58 8.27
CA GLU A 112 20.43 7.67 7.22
C GLU A 112 20.87 8.40 5.95
N ILE A 113 20.75 9.73 5.91
CA ILE A 113 21.06 10.57 4.76
C ILE A 113 22.36 11.31 5.02
N ASP A 114 23.30 11.28 4.07
CA ASP A 114 24.50 12.11 4.12
C ASP A 114 24.09 13.59 4.17
N ILE A 115 24.65 14.34 5.12
CA ILE A 115 24.33 15.75 5.30
C ILE A 115 24.55 16.59 4.04
N ASN A 116 25.50 16.20 3.18
CA ASN A 116 25.78 16.87 1.92
C ASN A 116 24.76 16.54 0.82
N ASP A 117 24.02 15.43 0.96
CA ASP A 117 22.97 15.03 0.02
C ASP A 117 21.57 15.48 0.48
N LEU A 118 21.38 15.84 1.76
CA LEU A 118 20.06 16.18 2.34
C LEU A 118 19.26 17.21 1.53
N GLN A 119 19.92 18.15 0.86
CA GLN A 119 19.29 19.15 -0.01
C GLN A 119 18.54 18.57 -1.22
N ASN A 120 18.87 17.33 -1.62
CA ASN A 120 18.23 16.59 -2.71
C ASN A 120 17.05 15.73 -2.22
N TRP A 121 16.72 15.80 -0.93
CA TRP A 121 15.64 15.06 -0.32
C TRP A 121 14.52 16.00 0.12
N GLN A 122 13.30 15.56 -0.08
CA GLN A 122 12.11 16.30 0.33
C GLN A 122 11.65 15.80 1.71
N LEU A 123 11.50 16.72 2.66
CA LEU A 123 10.80 16.43 3.92
C LEU A 123 9.34 16.10 3.60
N ILE A 124 8.87 14.92 4.02
CA ILE A 124 7.48 14.48 3.84
C ILE A 124 6.73 14.52 5.17
N LYS A 125 5.40 14.67 5.09
CA LYS A 125 4.54 14.64 6.28
C LYS A 125 4.51 13.22 6.84
N THR A 126 4.43 13.11 8.15
CA THR A 126 4.23 11.82 8.83
C THR A 126 3.05 11.87 9.79
N ILE A 127 2.48 10.71 10.06
CA ILE A 127 1.40 10.51 11.02
C ILE A 127 1.57 9.16 11.71
N THR A 128 1.22 9.07 12.99
CA THR A 128 1.29 7.81 13.73
C THR A 128 0.06 6.95 13.50
N TRP A 129 0.18 5.63 13.73
CA TRP A 129 -0.97 4.75 13.62
C TRP A 129 -2.06 5.10 14.64
N SER A 130 -1.67 5.60 15.81
CA SER A 130 -2.61 6.06 16.84
C SER A 130 -3.47 7.24 16.37
N GLU A 131 -2.88 8.19 15.66
CA GLU A 131 -3.56 9.37 15.12
C GLU A 131 -4.52 8.97 14.00
N ILE A 132 -4.14 8.02 13.16
CA ILE A 132 -5.02 7.49 12.09
C ILE A 132 -6.26 6.80 12.67
N LYS A 133 -6.08 5.96 13.70
CA LYS A 133 -7.20 5.34 14.41
C LYS A 133 -8.16 6.39 14.96
N ASN A 134 -7.62 7.46 15.56
CA ASN A 134 -8.41 8.55 16.12
C ASN A 134 -9.10 9.42 15.05
N LYS A 135 -8.45 9.64 13.91
CA LYS A 135 -8.95 10.53 12.84
C LYS A 135 -10.13 9.93 12.09
N TYR A 136 -10.07 8.64 11.73
CA TYR A 136 -11.06 8.05 10.83
C TYR A 136 -12.09 7.15 11.52
N ASN A 137 -11.79 6.62 12.71
CA ASN A 137 -12.66 5.65 13.38
C ASN A 137 -13.12 4.50 12.43
N ILE A 138 -12.28 4.14 11.46
CA ILE A 138 -12.49 3.02 10.54
C ILE A 138 -11.67 1.84 11.07
N CYS A 139 -12.34 0.71 11.27
CA CYS A 139 -11.67 -0.55 11.59
C CYS A 139 -11.34 -1.27 10.28
N PHE A 140 -10.12 -1.06 9.77
CA PHE A 140 -9.66 -1.69 8.53
C PHE A 140 -9.47 -3.19 8.71
N ASP A 141 -9.94 -3.98 7.75
CA ASP A 141 -9.83 -5.44 7.73
C ASP A 141 -8.99 -5.96 6.56
N VAL A 142 -8.63 -5.12 5.60
CA VAL A 142 -7.68 -5.43 4.52
C VAL A 142 -6.52 -4.43 4.51
N LEU A 143 -5.29 -4.94 4.46
CA LEU A 143 -4.09 -4.18 4.18
C LEU A 143 -3.63 -4.48 2.75
N VAL A 144 -3.38 -3.45 1.96
CA VAL A 144 -2.66 -3.53 0.68
C VAL A 144 -1.38 -2.72 0.83
N ALA A 145 -0.23 -3.34 0.55
CA ALA A 145 1.08 -2.71 0.74
C ALA A 145 1.97 -2.93 -0.49
N ASP A 146 2.16 -1.86 -1.25
CA ASP A 146 3.20 -1.69 -2.26
C ASP A 146 3.92 -0.39 -1.88
N CYS A 147 4.95 -0.48 -1.05
CA CYS A 147 5.37 0.66 -0.22
C CYS A 147 6.89 0.83 -0.11
N GLU A 148 7.62 0.30 -1.07
CA GLU A 148 9.07 0.38 -1.20
C GLU A 148 9.81 -0.04 0.09
N GLY A 149 9.29 -1.08 0.75
CA GLY A 149 9.82 -1.68 1.97
C GLY A 149 9.39 -1.01 3.27
N ALA A 150 8.57 0.05 3.22
CA ALA A 150 8.18 0.84 4.40
C ALA A 150 7.48 0.01 5.48
N LEU A 151 6.74 -1.05 5.12
CA LEU A 151 5.99 -1.87 6.07
C LEU A 151 6.87 -2.45 7.19
N TYR A 152 8.13 -2.78 6.89
CA TYR A 152 9.08 -3.28 7.90
C TYR A 152 9.27 -2.27 9.05
N TYR A 153 9.48 -1.00 8.71
CA TYR A 153 9.69 0.06 9.67
C TYR A 153 8.39 0.39 10.44
N ILE A 154 7.26 0.40 9.74
CA ILE A 154 5.94 0.61 10.35
C ILE A 154 5.68 -0.46 11.42
N LEU A 155 5.89 -1.74 11.13
CA LEU A 155 5.65 -2.81 12.10
C LEU A 155 6.62 -2.78 13.29
N LYS A 156 7.85 -2.28 13.10
CA LYS A 156 8.78 -2.06 14.20
C LYS A 156 8.33 -0.94 15.13
N GLU A 157 7.84 0.16 14.56
CA GLU A 157 7.40 1.31 15.34
C GLU A 157 6.01 1.10 15.96
N GLU A 158 5.12 0.38 15.29
CA GLU A 158 3.72 0.18 15.66
C GLU A 158 3.35 -1.32 15.78
N PRO A 159 3.71 -2.00 16.89
CA PRO A 159 3.50 -3.44 17.04
C PRO A 159 2.05 -3.90 16.98
N GLU A 160 1.08 -3.01 17.22
CA GLU A 160 -0.36 -3.30 17.15
C GLU A 160 -0.96 -3.04 15.75
N PHE A 161 -0.15 -2.62 14.78
CA PHE A 161 -0.62 -2.24 13.44
C PHE A 161 -1.49 -3.34 12.81
N LEU A 162 -1.09 -4.61 12.96
CA LEU A 162 -1.75 -5.76 12.34
C LEU A 162 -3.03 -6.27 13.04
N GLN A 163 -3.43 -5.67 14.17
CA GLN A 163 -4.41 -6.27 15.09
C GLN A 163 -5.77 -6.56 14.44
N ASN A 164 -6.28 -5.64 13.62
CA ASN A 164 -7.65 -5.70 13.07
C ASN A 164 -7.73 -6.30 11.66
N PHE A 165 -6.61 -6.36 10.95
CA PHE A 165 -6.57 -6.91 9.60
C PHE A 165 -6.90 -8.41 9.60
N LYS A 166 -7.55 -8.85 8.51
CA LYS A 166 -7.91 -10.24 8.20
C LYS A 166 -7.31 -10.70 6.88
N LEU A 167 -6.98 -9.75 6.00
CA LEU A 167 -6.36 -9.97 4.70
C LEU A 167 -5.18 -9.00 4.56
N ILE A 168 -4.07 -9.49 4.05
CA ILE A 168 -2.92 -8.67 3.64
C ILE A 168 -2.58 -9.04 2.19
N ILE A 169 -2.45 -8.04 1.34
CA ILE A 169 -1.94 -8.14 -0.02
C ILE A 169 -0.66 -7.31 -0.04
N ILE A 170 0.45 -7.88 -0.49
CA ILE A 170 1.76 -7.24 -0.35
C ILE A 170 2.67 -7.50 -1.55
N GLU A 171 3.40 -6.45 -1.94
CA GLU A 171 4.65 -6.53 -2.69
C GLU A 171 5.83 -6.57 -1.71
N ASN A 172 6.65 -7.62 -1.80
CA ASN A 172 7.80 -7.80 -0.95
C ASN A 172 9.03 -7.10 -1.56
N ASP A 173 8.91 -5.80 -1.79
CA ASP A 173 9.90 -4.84 -2.32
C ASP A 173 11.10 -4.57 -1.37
N PHE A 174 11.39 -5.50 -0.46
CA PHE A 174 12.50 -5.38 0.47
C PHE A 174 13.86 -5.56 -0.21
N ASN A 175 14.75 -4.58 0.01
CA ASN A 175 16.16 -4.68 -0.41
C ASN A 175 16.99 -5.64 0.43
N ASP A 176 16.52 -5.98 1.64
CA ASP A 176 17.14 -6.92 2.56
C ASP A 176 16.18 -8.09 2.85
N TYR A 177 16.66 -9.32 2.64
CA TYR A 177 15.87 -10.51 2.92
C TYR A 177 15.55 -10.68 4.41
N GLU A 178 16.35 -10.12 5.32
CA GLU A 178 16.05 -10.12 6.75
C GLU A 178 14.77 -9.33 7.07
N HIS A 179 14.49 -8.24 6.33
CA HIS A 179 13.22 -7.51 6.47
C HIS A 179 12.04 -8.37 6.06
N LYS A 180 12.16 -9.12 4.95
CA LYS A 180 11.16 -10.11 4.52
C LYS A 180 10.91 -11.18 5.60
N GLN A 181 11.98 -11.70 6.20
CA GLN A 181 11.84 -12.68 7.29
C GLN A 181 11.14 -12.09 8.52
N PHE A 182 11.46 -10.85 8.89
CA PHE A 182 10.76 -10.15 9.96
C PHE A 182 9.26 -9.99 9.68
N ILE A 183 8.89 -9.52 8.48
CA ILE A 183 7.49 -9.36 8.08
C ILE A 183 6.73 -10.69 8.16
N ASN A 184 7.31 -11.77 7.63
CA ASN A 184 6.70 -13.10 7.71
C ASN A 184 6.46 -13.54 9.16
N ASN A 185 7.42 -13.31 10.05
CA ASN A 185 7.30 -13.67 11.46
C ASN A 185 6.19 -12.88 12.15
N GLU A 186 6.06 -11.58 11.86
CA GLU A 186 4.96 -10.77 12.39
C GLU A 186 3.61 -11.25 11.83
N PHE A 187 3.50 -11.54 10.53
CA PHE A 187 2.26 -12.09 9.96
C PHE A 187 1.86 -13.41 10.65
N ILE A 188 2.79 -14.35 10.83
CA ILE A 188 2.54 -15.62 11.52
C ILE A 188 2.10 -15.38 12.97
N LYS A 189 2.77 -14.48 13.70
CA LYS A 189 2.43 -14.12 15.09
C LYS A 189 1.02 -13.54 15.21
N PHE A 190 0.52 -12.86 14.18
CA PHE A 190 -0.85 -12.36 14.09
C PHE A 190 -1.84 -13.37 13.47
N ASN A 191 -1.47 -14.66 13.41
CA ASN A 191 -2.27 -15.75 12.88
C ASN A 191 -2.63 -15.60 11.40
N PHE A 192 -1.74 -15.02 10.60
CA PHE A 192 -1.88 -15.05 9.15
C PHE A 192 -1.18 -16.27 8.56
N ARG A 193 -1.76 -16.79 7.47
CA ARG A 193 -1.14 -17.79 6.60
C ARG A 193 -1.04 -17.26 5.18
N ASN A 194 0.08 -17.53 4.52
CA ASN A 194 0.20 -17.27 3.09
C ASN A 194 -0.77 -18.19 2.33
N VAL A 195 -1.59 -17.61 1.46
CA VAL A 195 -2.55 -18.32 0.60
C VAL A 195 -2.26 -18.11 -0.89
N TYR A 196 -1.29 -17.25 -1.21
CA TYR A 196 -0.87 -16.93 -2.56
C TYR A 196 0.57 -16.45 -2.55
N THR A 197 1.35 -16.95 -3.51
CA THR A 197 2.70 -16.48 -3.81
C THR A 197 2.87 -16.47 -5.31
N GLN A 198 3.42 -15.39 -5.84
CA GLN A 198 3.83 -15.27 -7.22
C GLN A 198 5.20 -14.59 -7.30
N ALA A 199 6.06 -15.12 -8.17
CA ALA A 199 7.34 -14.51 -8.48
C ALA A 199 7.20 -13.28 -9.39
N GLY A 200 8.15 -12.35 -9.29
CA GLY A 200 8.19 -11.13 -10.09
C GLY A 200 9.04 -10.06 -9.42
N GLY A 201 8.80 -8.80 -9.78
CA GLY A 201 9.56 -7.66 -9.24
C GLY A 201 11.07 -7.84 -9.36
N PHE A 202 11.79 -7.46 -8.32
CA PHE A 202 13.26 -7.47 -8.27
C PHE A 202 13.77 -7.81 -6.86
N GLY A 203 15.10 -7.84 -6.72
CA GLY A 203 15.75 -8.00 -5.43
C GLY A 203 15.66 -9.41 -4.82
N PRO A 204 15.98 -9.55 -3.53
CA PRO A 204 16.07 -10.86 -2.87
C PRO A 204 14.72 -11.57 -2.74
N CYS A 205 13.62 -10.84 -2.88
CA CYS A 205 12.27 -11.38 -2.78
C CYS A 205 11.67 -11.84 -4.11
N TYR A 206 12.42 -11.86 -5.22
CA TYR A 206 11.89 -12.18 -6.55
C TYR A 206 10.96 -13.39 -6.60
N ASN A 207 11.31 -14.49 -5.92
CA ASN A 207 10.52 -15.74 -5.94
C ASN A 207 9.22 -15.67 -5.12
N CYS A 208 9.08 -14.66 -4.27
CA CYS A 208 7.95 -14.45 -3.37
C CYS A 208 7.57 -12.96 -3.32
N PHE A 209 7.63 -12.29 -4.48
CA PHE A 209 7.47 -10.85 -4.54
C PHE A 209 6.02 -10.46 -4.25
N TYR A 210 5.07 -11.09 -4.94
CA TYR A 210 3.65 -10.87 -4.73
C TYR A 210 3.09 -11.94 -3.79
N GLU A 211 2.48 -11.53 -2.69
CA GLU A 211 1.88 -12.45 -1.74
C GLU A 211 0.52 -11.98 -1.21
N VAL A 212 -0.32 -12.96 -0.87
CA VAL A 212 -1.56 -12.72 -0.12
C VAL A 212 -1.57 -13.59 1.12
N TRP A 213 -1.90 -12.96 2.25
CA TRP A 213 -1.97 -13.58 3.55
C TRP A 213 -3.37 -13.42 4.14
N LYS A 214 -3.92 -14.50 4.70
CA LYS A 214 -5.24 -14.50 5.35
C LYS A 214 -5.14 -14.92 6.81
N LYS A 215 -5.84 -14.20 7.67
CA LYS A 215 -5.95 -14.53 9.09
C LYS A 215 -6.85 -15.74 9.27
N TYR A 216 -6.45 -16.66 10.15
CA TYR A 216 -7.22 -17.87 10.50
C TYR A 216 -7.85 -17.75 11.88
#